data_AF-X0ZD62-F1
#
_entry.id   AF-X0ZD62-F1
#
_cell.length_a   1.000
_cell.length_b   1.000
_cell.length_c   1.000
_cell.angle_alpha   90.00
_cell.angle_beta   90.00
_cell.angle_gamma   90.00
#
_symmetry.space_group_name_H-M   'P 1'
#
loop_
_entity.id
_entity.type
_entity.pdbx_description
1 polymer ?
#
loop_
_entity_poly.entity_id
_entity_poly.type
_entity_poly.pdbx_seq_one_letter_code
_entity_poly.pdbx_strand_id
1 'polypeptide(L)'
;MTRIEEGNEVFIHASDIQCLADEAIEQILMWGPTMVLASGPPIYLPSLTQENREDALRRTLRLAREVNALILDHHLLRSKEGEKWLDWISSIIEHKVICAADFMGRNRNLLEAERILWYKKMPVPKGWHEAYARGEADTKLYQVVGR
;
A
#
# COMPACT_ATOMS: atom_id res chain seq x y z
N MET A 1 2.53 1.57 -14.62
CA MET A 1 1.29 2.27 -14.19
C MET A 1 0.20 1.98 -15.21
N THR A 2 -1.07 1.97 -14.79
CA THR A 2 -2.24 1.75 -15.64
C THR A 2 -3.24 2.86 -15.40
N ARG A 3 -3.79 3.45 -16.47
CA ARG A 3 -4.87 4.45 -16.42
C ARG A 3 -6.16 3.80 -16.92
N ILE A 4 -7.24 3.95 -16.15
CA ILE A 4 -8.57 3.45 -16.47
C ILE A 4 -9.51 4.66 -16.41
N GLU A 5 -10.35 4.82 -17.43
CA GLU A 5 -11.26 5.97 -17.55
C GLU A 5 -12.67 5.49 -17.84
N GLU A 6 -13.64 6.00 -17.09
CA GLU A 6 -15.07 5.77 -17.29
C GLU A 6 -15.84 7.05 -16.97
N GLY A 7 -16.42 7.69 -17.99
CA GLY A 7 -17.10 8.98 -17.83
C GLY A 7 -16.14 10.07 -17.34
N ASN A 8 -16.44 10.65 -16.19
CA ASN A 8 -15.60 11.69 -15.56
C ASN A 8 -14.63 11.09 -14.52
N GLU A 9 -14.62 9.77 -14.32
CA GLU A 9 -13.76 9.11 -13.36
C GLU A 9 -12.48 8.61 -14.03
N VAL A 10 -11.34 8.95 -13.45
CA VAL A 10 -10.03 8.50 -13.91
C VAL A 10 -9.31 7.83 -12.75
N PHE A 11 -9.17 6.51 -12.85
CA PHE A 11 -8.46 5.69 -11.88
C PHE A 11 -7.06 5.36 -12.37
N ILE A 12 -6.06 5.55 -11.51
CA ILE A 12 -4.69 5.16 -11.79
C ILE A 12 -4.25 4.07 -10.82
N HIS A 13 -3.80 2.95 -11.37
CA HIS A 13 -3.04 1.94 -10.65
C HIS A 13 -1.54 2.13 -10.89
N ALA A 14 -0.83 2.56 -9.86
CA ALA A 14 0.59 2.88 -9.89
C ALA A 14 1.36 2.11 -8.82
N SER A 15 1.25 0.78 -8.86
CA SER A 15 2.07 -0.08 -8.00
C SER A 15 3.57 0.20 -8.18
N ASP A 16 4.27 0.17 -7.06
CA ASP A 16 5.73 0.27 -6.88
C ASP A 16 6.38 1.59 -7.27
N ILE A 17 5.60 2.65 -7.51
CA ILE A 17 6.14 4.02 -7.64
C ILE A 17 6.73 4.55 -6.33
N GLN A 18 6.20 4.11 -5.19
CA GLN A 18 6.69 4.40 -3.82
C GLN A 18 6.78 5.89 -3.47
N CYS A 19 6.22 6.78 -4.30
CA CYS A 19 6.39 8.23 -4.22
C CYS A 19 7.86 8.69 -4.22
N LEU A 20 8.75 7.97 -4.90
CA LEU A 20 10.20 8.26 -4.88
C LEU A 20 10.74 9.01 -6.11
N ALA A 21 9.97 9.10 -7.20
CA ALA A 21 10.40 9.74 -8.45
C ALA A 21 9.45 10.87 -8.84
N ASP A 22 10.00 12.04 -9.17
CA ASP A 22 9.20 13.20 -9.60
C ASP A 22 8.49 12.92 -10.91
N GLU A 23 9.15 12.27 -11.86
CA GLU A 23 8.63 11.97 -13.19
C GLU A 23 7.39 11.08 -13.11
N ALA A 24 7.36 10.14 -12.16
CA ALA A 24 6.20 9.29 -11.93
C ALA A 24 5.03 10.09 -11.36
N ILE A 25 5.28 10.99 -10.41
CA ILE A 25 4.25 11.85 -9.81
C ILE A 25 3.70 12.83 -10.85
N GLU A 26 4.57 13.44 -11.66
CA GLU A 26 4.17 14.33 -12.74
C GLU A 26 3.33 13.60 -13.79
N GLN A 27 3.72 12.38 -14.17
CA GLN A 27 2.94 11.57 -15.11
C GLN A 27 1.54 11.25 -14.57
N ILE A 28 1.43 10.94 -13.28
CA ILE A 28 0.15 10.69 -12.61
C ILE A 28 -0.72 11.94 -12.65
N LEU A 29 -0.16 13.10 -12.27
CA LEU A 29 -0.89 14.37 -12.26
C LEU A 29 -1.36 14.79 -13.66
N MET A 30 -0.51 14.61 -14.68
CA MET A 30 -0.87 14.89 -16.08
C MET A 30 -2.06 14.06 -16.59
N TRP A 31 -2.25 12.86 -16.05
CA TRP A 31 -3.39 12.01 -16.41
C TRP A 31 -4.73 12.44 -15.81
N GLY A 32 -4.73 13.44 -14.92
CA GLY A 32 -5.92 14.00 -14.28
C GLY A 32 -6.78 13.00 -13.51
N PRO A 33 -6.20 12.21 -12.56
CA PRO A 33 -6.95 11.20 -11.81
C PRO A 33 -7.97 11.79 -10.85
N THR A 34 -9.11 11.12 -10.72
CA THR A 34 -9.99 11.27 -9.57
C THR A 34 -9.54 10.38 -8.41
N MET A 35 -8.91 9.24 -8.71
CA MET A 35 -8.42 8.28 -7.72
C MET A 35 -7.10 7.64 -8.13
N VAL A 36 -6.22 7.45 -7.15
CA VAL A 36 -4.93 6.75 -7.35
C VAL A 36 -4.77 5.64 -6.33
N LEU A 37 -4.42 4.43 -6.79
CA LEU A 37 -3.91 3.34 -5.97
C LEU A 37 -2.42 3.15 -6.24
N ALA A 38 -1.59 3.33 -5.23
CA ALA A 38 -0.14 3.24 -5.34
C ALA A 38 0.51 2.51 -4.17
N SER A 39 1.71 1.96 -4.40
CA SER A 39 2.58 1.57 -3.29
C SER A 39 3.07 2.84 -2.61
N GLY A 40 2.89 2.97 -1.29
CA GLY A 40 3.43 4.11 -0.54
C GLY A 40 4.95 3.99 -0.30
N PRO A 41 5.60 5.03 0.26
CA PRO A 41 7.04 5.01 0.48
C PRO A 41 7.47 3.90 1.46
N PRO A 42 8.57 3.17 1.19
CA PRO A 42 9.04 2.08 2.04
C PRO A 42 9.81 2.62 3.26
N ILE A 43 9.14 3.42 4.10
CA ILE A 43 9.75 4.12 5.23
C ILE A 43 10.30 3.19 6.33
N TYR A 44 10.09 1.88 6.22
CA TYR A 44 10.72 0.91 7.10
C TYR A 44 12.14 0.53 6.66
N LEU A 45 12.55 0.86 5.43
CA LEU A 45 13.87 0.50 4.91
C LEU A 45 14.95 1.40 5.51
N PRO A 46 16.02 0.81 6.10
CA PRO A 46 17.16 1.59 6.58
C PRO A 46 17.94 2.30 5.47
N SER A 47 17.85 1.81 4.24
CA SER A 47 18.50 2.41 3.06
C SER A 47 17.81 3.69 2.57
N LEU A 48 16.58 3.98 3.02
CA LEU A 48 15.87 5.19 2.65
C LEU A 48 16.34 6.35 3.53
N THR A 49 17.15 7.24 2.95
CA THR A 49 17.71 8.42 3.61
C THR A 49 16.61 9.34 4.14
N GLN A 50 16.95 10.17 5.13
CA GLN A 50 16.04 11.18 5.68
C GLN A 50 15.54 12.14 4.60
N GLU A 51 16.44 12.62 3.74
CA GLU A 51 16.10 13.45 2.59
C GLU A 51 15.05 12.76 1.71
N ASN A 52 15.27 11.52 1.28
CA ASN A 52 14.32 10.76 0.46
C ASN A 52 12.96 10.55 1.13
N ARG A 53 12.90 10.47 2.47
CA ARG A 53 11.63 10.36 3.22
C ARG A 53 10.84 11.67 3.18
N GLU A 54 11.51 12.80 3.39
CA GLU A 54 10.90 14.13 3.31
C GLU A 54 10.42 14.42 1.89
N ASP A 55 11.21 14.01 0.92
CA ASP A 55 10.93 14.06 -0.50
C ASP A 55 9.70 13.24 -0.88
N ALA A 56 9.62 11.98 -0.41
CA ALA A 56 8.47 11.13 -0.62
C ALA A 56 7.20 11.68 0.04
N LEU A 57 7.35 12.27 1.23
CA LEU A 57 6.25 12.96 1.91
C LEU A 57 5.75 14.15 1.08
N ARG A 58 6.64 15.02 0.60
CA ARG A 58 6.28 16.16 -0.26
C ARG A 58 5.52 15.70 -1.49
N ARG A 59 6.02 14.67 -2.18
CA ARG A 59 5.38 14.06 -3.37
C ARG A 59 4.01 13.47 -3.05
N THR A 60 3.90 12.76 -1.92
CA THR A 60 2.63 12.19 -1.45
C THR A 60 1.61 13.29 -1.19
N LEU A 61 1.98 14.35 -0.45
CA LEU A 61 1.09 15.46 -0.14
C LEU A 61 0.68 16.24 -1.39
N ARG A 62 1.58 16.40 -2.36
CA ARG A 62 1.27 16.99 -3.67
C ARG A 62 0.20 16.15 -4.37
N LEU A 63 0.38 14.83 -4.45
CA LEU A 63 -0.59 13.96 -5.10
C LEU A 63 -1.94 13.93 -4.36
N ALA A 64 -1.92 13.86 -3.03
CA ALA A 64 -3.11 13.77 -2.20
C ALA A 64 -4.04 14.99 -2.31
N ARG A 65 -3.51 16.16 -2.65
CA ARG A 65 -4.29 17.40 -2.82
C ARG A 65 -4.98 17.52 -4.17
N GLU A 66 -4.57 16.72 -5.15
CA GLU A 66 -5.04 16.81 -6.53
C GLU A 66 -6.08 15.73 -6.87
N VAL A 67 -6.36 14.83 -5.93
CA VAL A 67 -7.24 13.65 -6.15
C VAL A 67 -8.29 13.54 -5.06
N ASN A 68 -9.45 12.98 -5.41
CA ASN A 68 -10.52 12.74 -4.43
C ASN A 68 -10.12 11.66 -3.42
N ALA A 69 -9.40 10.63 -3.89
CA ALA A 69 -8.87 9.57 -3.05
C ALA A 69 -7.47 9.11 -3.48
N LEU A 70 -6.54 9.12 -2.54
CA LEU A 70 -5.21 8.52 -2.65
C LEU A 70 -5.16 7.26 -1.77
N ILE A 71 -5.05 6.10 -2.40
CA ILE A 71 -4.94 4.81 -1.74
C ILE A 71 -3.47 4.39 -1.73
N LEU A 72 -2.86 4.33 -0.54
CA LEU A 72 -1.46 3.93 -0.33
C LEU A 72 -1.39 2.58 0.40
N ASP A 73 -0.68 1.63 -0.21
CA ASP A 73 -0.57 0.27 0.33
C ASP A 73 0.84 -0.32 0.08
N HIS A 74 0.94 -1.66 0.11
CA HIS A 74 2.04 -2.53 -0.30
C HIS A 74 3.39 -2.36 0.41
N HIS A 75 4.07 -1.22 0.23
CA HIS A 75 5.37 -0.94 0.84
C HIS A 75 5.22 -0.18 2.15
N LEU A 76 4.34 0.82 2.18
CA LEU A 76 4.08 1.62 3.37
C LEU A 76 3.56 0.74 4.51
N LEU A 77 2.58 -0.12 4.24
CA LEU A 77 1.94 -0.98 5.25
C LEU A 77 2.75 -2.22 5.67
N ARG A 78 4.03 -2.32 5.28
CA ARG A 78 4.94 -3.37 5.77
C ARG A 78 5.49 -3.08 7.16
N SER A 79 5.21 -1.92 7.73
CA SER A 79 5.58 -1.59 9.11
C SER A 79 4.48 -0.83 9.83
N LYS A 80 4.54 -0.88 11.17
CA LYS A 80 3.66 -0.11 12.06
C LYS A 80 3.91 1.38 11.96
N GLU A 81 5.14 1.78 11.67
CA GLU A 81 5.49 3.17 11.39
C GLU A 81 4.77 3.66 10.13
N GLY A 82 4.66 2.82 9.10
CA GLY A 82 3.93 3.17 7.87
C GLY A 82 2.42 3.28 8.06
N GLU A 83 1.83 2.43 8.90
CA GLU A 83 0.44 2.58 9.34
C GLU A 83 0.21 3.93 10.03
N LYS A 84 1.04 4.27 11.02
CA LYS A 84 0.95 5.55 11.73
C LYS A 84 1.17 6.75 10.80
N TRP A 85 2.08 6.60 9.85
CA TRP A 85 2.36 7.64 8.86
C TRP A 85 1.15 7.88 7.96
N LEU A 86 0.46 6.82 7.53
CA LEU A 86 -0.77 6.91 6.76
C LEU A 86 -1.87 7.65 7.56
N ASP A 87 -2.09 7.25 8.81
CA ASP A 87 -3.07 7.89 9.69
C ASP A 87 -2.77 9.36 9.93
N TRP A 88 -1.49 9.69 10.11
CA TRP A 88 -1.05 11.07 10.27
C TRP A 88 -1.34 11.90 9.01
N ILE A 89 -1.01 11.41 7.80
CA ILE A 89 -1.34 12.14 6.56
C ILE A 89 -2.86 12.29 6.42
N SER A 90 -3.61 11.23 6.66
CA SER A 90 -5.08 11.28 6.61
C SER A 90 -5.67 12.30 7.58
N SER A 91 -4.99 12.64 8.68
CA SER A 91 -5.46 13.62 9.65
C SER A 91 -5.21 15.08 9.25
N ILE A 92 -4.26 15.34 8.33
CA ILE A 92 -3.85 16.69 7.94
C ILE A 92 -4.26 17.07 6.52
N ILE A 93 -4.75 16.11 5.73
CA ILE A 93 -5.28 16.33 4.38
C ILE A 93 -6.81 16.21 4.42
N GLU A 94 -7.49 17.17 3.81
CA GLU A 94 -8.96 17.16 3.70
C GLU A 94 -9.46 16.04 2.76
N HIS A 95 -8.73 15.79 1.68
CA HIS A 95 -8.97 14.68 0.76
C HIS A 95 -8.69 13.31 1.39
N LYS A 96 -9.28 12.26 0.82
CA LYS A 96 -9.21 10.91 1.38
C LYS A 96 -7.84 10.27 1.10
N VAL A 97 -6.99 10.13 2.13
CA VAL A 97 -5.73 9.38 2.05
C VAL A 97 -5.83 8.14 2.93
N ILE A 98 -5.89 6.95 2.32
CA ILE A 98 -6.25 5.70 3.02
C ILE A 98 -5.51 4.50 2.44
N CYS A 99 -5.68 3.31 3.02
CA CYS A 99 -5.21 2.06 2.41
C CYS A 99 -6.32 1.28 1.71
N ALA A 100 -5.98 0.18 1.03
CA ALA A 100 -6.98 -0.60 0.30
C ALA A 100 -8.01 -1.25 1.25
N ALA A 101 -7.59 -1.66 2.45
CA ALA A 101 -8.52 -2.21 3.45
C ALA A 101 -9.57 -1.17 3.88
N ASP A 102 -9.14 0.05 4.17
CA ASP A 102 -10.02 1.16 4.55
C ASP A 102 -11.00 1.51 3.42
N PHE A 103 -10.51 1.55 2.18
CA PHE A 103 -11.34 1.81 1.01
C PHE A 103 -12.45 0.76 0.86
N MET A 104 -12.11 -0.50 1.14
CA MET A 104 -13.05 -1.62 1.09
C MET A 104 -13.94 -1.74 2.35
N GLY A 105 -13.80 -0.83 3.32
CA GLY A 105 -14.54 -0.88 4.60
C GLY A 105 -14.19 -2.10 5.45
N ARG A 106 -12.93 -2.57 5.38
CA ARG A 106 -12.44 -3.73 6.13
C ARG A 106 -11.40 -3.33 7.17
N ASN A 107 -11.23 -4.19 8.17
CA ASN A 107 -10.16 -4.04 9.15
C ASN A 107 -8.79 -4.17 8.47
N ARG A 108 -7.83 -3.35 8.90
CA ARG A 108 -6.44 -3.43 8.46
C ARG A 108 -5.77 -4.67 9.05
N ASN A 109 -5.66 -5.74 8.26
CA ASN A 109 -4.89 -6.92 8.62
C ASN A 109 -3.44 -6.75 8.15
N LEU A 110 -2.60 -6.16 8.99
CA LEU A 110 -1.22 -5.82 8.65
C LEU A 110 -0.29 -7.02 8.66
N LEU A 111 -0.41 -7.86 7.62
CA LEU A 111 0.32 -9.13 7.48
C LEU A 111 1.82 -8.94 7.68
N GLU A 112 2.48 -8.16 6.81
CA GLU A 112 3.93 -8.04 6.85
C GLU A 112 4.43 -7.30 8.09
N ALA A 113 3.76 -6.23 8.50
CA ALA A 113 4.13 -5.49 9.72
C ALA A 113 4.01 -6.34 10.99
N GLU A 114 3.12 -7.33 10.99
CA GLU A 114 2.88 -8.26 12.10
C GLU A 114 3.36 -9.68 11.78
N ARG A 115 4.28 -9.85 10.83
CA ARG A 115 4.71 -11.17 10.31
C ARG A 115 5.03 -12.18 11.43
N ILE A 116 5.72 -11.73 12.47
CA ILE A 116 6.07 -12.59 13.63
C ILE A 116 4.82 -13.10 14.35
N LEU A 117 3.81 -12.24 14.53
CA LEU A 117 2.53 -12.62 15.13
C LEU A 117 1.79 -13.61 14.24
N TRP A 118 1.77 -13.36 12.92
CA TRP A 118 1.12 -14.24 11.96
C TRP A 118 1.75 -15.62 11.89
N TYR A 119 3.09 -15.74 11.88
CA TYR A 119 3.75 -17.05 11.95
C TYR A 119 3.49 -17.79 13.27
N LYS A 120 3.24 -17.09 14.37
CA LYS A 120 2.83 -17.73 15.64
C LYS A 120 1.38 -18.22 15.58
N LYS A 121 0.47 -17.40 15.02
CA LYS A 121 -0.96 -17.74 14.90
C LYS A 121 -1.22 -18.83 13.85
N MET A 122 -0.42 -18.83 12.79
CA MET A 122 -0.60 -19.64 11.59
C MET A 122 0.76 -20.18 11.13
N PRO A 123 1.35 -21.11 11.89
CA PRO A 123 2.66 -21.65 11.58
C PRO A 123 2.64 -22.38 10.23
N VAL A 124 3.71 -22.21 9.46
CA VAL A 124 3.95 -22.97 8.23
C VAL A 124 4.71 -24.24 8.60
N PRO A 125 4.12 -25.44 8.45
CA PRO A 125 4.79 -26.69 8.81
C PRO A 125 6.05 -26.92 7.97
N LYS A 126 7.02 -27.64 8.55
CA LYS A 126 8.20 -28.11 7.80
C LYS A 126 7.72 -28.98 6.62
N GLY A 127 8.27 -28.75 5.42
CA GLY A 127 7.88 -29.48 4.22
C GLY A 127 6.64 -28.91 3.50
N TRP A 128 6.00 -27.85 4.05
CA TRP A 128 4.77 -27.30 3.47
C TRP A 128 5.00 -26.72 2.07
N HIS A 129 6.14 -26.05 1.82
CA HIS A 129 6.44 -25.49 0.50
C HIS A 129 6.62 -26.57 -0.57
N GLU A 130 7.31 -27.66 -0.23
CA GLU A 130 7.52 -28.80 -1.12
C GLU A 130 6.20 -29.54 -1.38
N ALA A 131 5.36 -29.72 -0.35
CA ALA A 131 4.04 -30.30 -0.50
C ALA A 131 3.12 -29.41 -1.36
N TYR A 132 3.16 -28.09 -1.15
CA TYR A 132 2.41 -27.12 -1.96
C TYR A 132 2.84 -27.18 -3.43
N ALA A 133 4.14 -27.23 -3.70
CA ALA A 133 4.67 -27.35 -5.06
C ALA A 133 4.25 -28.66 -5.76
N ARG A 134 4.02 -29.74 -5.00
CA ARG A 134 3.48 -31.02 -5.50
C ARG A 134 1.94 -31.06 -5.58
N GLY A 135 1.24 -30.02 -5.11
CA GLY A 135 -0.22 -29.99 -5.03
C GLY A 135 -0.80 -30.82 -3.87
N GLU A 136 0.02 -31.22 -2.91
CA GLU A 136 -0.35 -32.01 -1.72
C GLU A 136 -0.77 -31.13 -0.53
N ALA A 137 -0.49 -29.82 -0.60
CA ALA A 137 -0.93 -28.82 0.36
C ALA A 137 -1.57 -27.63 -0.36
N ASP A 138 -2.47 -26.92 0.31
CA ASP A 138 -3.10 -25.71 -0.22
C ASP A 138 -3.13 -24.58 0.82
N THR A 139 -3.64 -23.42 0.41
CA THR A 139 -3.72 -22.23 1.26
C THR A 139 -5.05 -22.09 2.01
N LYS A 140 -5.99 -23.03 1.89
CA LYS A 140 -7.37 -22.86 2.40
C LYS A 140 -7.41 -22.66 3.91
N LEU A 141 -6.57 -23.38 4.65
CA LEU A 141 -6.43 -23.21 6.10
C LEU A 141 -6.01 -21.80 6.49
N TYR A 142 -5.28 -21.10 5.61
CA TYR A 142 -4.81 -19.74 5.88
C TYR A 142 -5.85 -18.65 5.53
N GLN A 143 -6.86 -18.97 4.73
CA GLN A 143 -7.85 -18.01 4.23
C GLN A 143 -8.99 -17.70 5.22
N VAL A 144 -9.17 -18.54 6.25
CA VAL A 144 -10.28 -18.43 7.22
C VAL A 144 -9.96 -17.43 8.34
N VAL A 145 -8.69 -17.19 8.64
CA VAL A 145 -8.24 -16.43 9.82
C VAL A 145 -8.06 -14.94 9.53
N GLY A 146 -7.97 -14.54 8.27
CA GLY A 146 -7.71 -13.16 7.83
C GLY A 146 -8.96 -12.36 7.41
N ARG A 147 -10.17 -12.82 7.76
CA ARG A 147 -11.44 -12.12 7.48
C ARG A 147 -11.92 -11.33 8.70
#